data_AF-A0A6I7MTW1-F1
#
_entry.id   AF-A0A6I7MTW1-F1
#
_cell.length_a   1.000
_cell.length_b   1.000
_cell.length_c   1.000
_cell.angle_alpha   90.00
_cell.angle_beta   90.00
_cell.angle_gamma   90.00
#
_symmetry.space_group_name_H-M   'P 1'
#
loop_
_entity.id
_entity.type
_entity.pdbx_description
1 polymer ?
#
loop_
_entity_poly.entity_id
_entity_poly.type
_entity_poly.pdbx_seq_one_letter_code
_entity_poly.pdbx_strand_id
1 'polypeptide(L)'
;MKEDLKKKAEELEQTLGMQLSLAKKESEDWVKAGAGVLVGGLVAFSVFRILSGKKNKKTENVLKVLEREGLLDDELEKKLTQKQSSGFISRMGALLLPVLINYGKQQFLDQMAKKENSETDE
;
A
#
# COMPACT_ATOMS: atom_id res chain seq x y z
N MET A 1 8.83 -28.04 47.16
CA MET A 1 7.98 -28.45 46.01
C MET A 1 6.89 -27.43 45.67
N LYS A 2 5.90 -27.14 46.54
CA LYS A 2 4.86 -26.14 46.24
C LYS A 2 5.38 -24.70 46.16
N GLU A 3 6.35 -24.33 46.99
CA GLU A 3 6.97 -23.00 46.97
C GLU A 3 7.87 -22.79 45.75
N ASP A 4 8.64 -23.80 45.36
CA ASP A 4 9.49 -23.75 44.15
C ASP A 4 8.65 -23.62 42.87
N LEU A 5 7.48 -24.27 42.83
CA LEU A 5 6.54 -24.15 41.72
C LEU A 5 5.89 -22.76 41.66
N LYS A 6 5.59 -22.14 42.80
CA LYS A 6 5.10 -20.76 42.85
C LYS A 6 6.15 -19.75 42.41
N LYS A 7 7.39 -19.90 42.87
CA LYS A 7 8.51 -19.05 42.43
C LYS A 7 8.74 -19.13 40.93
N LYS A 8 8.72 -20.35 40.38
CA LYS A 8 8.82 -20.54 38.92
C LYS A 8 7.66 -19.92 38.17
N ALA A 9 6.44 -20.00 38.70
CA ALA A 9 5.27 -19.36 38.08
C ALA A 9 5.39 -17.82 38.09
N GLU A 10 5.85 -17.22 39.19
CA GLU A 10 6.10 -15.76 39.30
C GLU A 10 7.22 -15.30 38.36
N GLU A 11 8.33 -16.05 38.29
CA GLU A 11 9.43 -15.76 37.36
C GLU A 11 8.97 -15.87 35.89
N LEU A 12 8.09 -16.82 35.58
CA LEU A 12 7.49 -16.96 34.25
C LEU A 12 6.54 -15.80 33.93
N GLU A 13 5.67 -15.38 34.85
CA GLU A 13 4.80 -14.21 34.66
C GLU A 13 5.62 -12.94 34.47
N GLN A 14 6.68 -12.78 35.24
CA GLN A 14 7.57 -11.63 35.13
C GLN A 14 8.31 -11.63 33.78
N THR A 15 8.76 -12.79 33.32
CA THR A 15 9.41 -12.97 32.01
C THR A 15 8.44 -12.76 30.84
N LEU A 16 7.19 -13.24 30.94
CA LEU A 16 6.15 -12.98 29.94
C LEU A 16 5.76 -11.50 29.93
N GLY A 17 5.62 -10.87 31.09
CA GLY A 17 5.35 -9.43 31.20
C GLY A 17 6.45 -8.60 30.57
N MET A 18 7.71 -8.98 30.76
CA MET A 18 8.86 -8.30 30.16
C MET A 18 8.88 -8.47 28.63
N GLN A 19 8.66 -9.69 28.12
CA GLN A 19 8.55 -9.96 26.68
C GLN A 19 7.36 -9.23 26.05
N LEU A 20 6.22 -9.16 26.75
CA LEU A 20 5.03 -8.47 26.27
C LEU A 20 5.20 -6.96 26.28
N SER A 21 5.94 -6.40 27.26
CA SER A 21 6.27 -4.98 27.30
C SER A 21 7.22 -4.57 26.16
N LEU A 22 8.22 -5.41 25.85
CA LEU A 22 9.13 -5.22 24.72
C LEU A 22 8.36 -5.31 23.40
N ALA A 23 7.54 -6.34 23.23
CA ALA A 23 6.70 -6.51 22.04
C ALA A 23 5.72 -5.35 21.86
N LYS A 24 5.14 -4.82 22.95
CA LYS A 24 4.25 -3.66 22.90
C LYS A 24 4.99 -2.40 22.48
N LYS A 25 6.20 -2.18 23.00
CA LYS A 25 7.07 -1.05 22.65
C LYS A 25 7.53 -1.11 21.19
N GLU A 26 7.91 -2.29 20.71
CA GLU A 26 8.25 -2.51 19.29
C GLU A 26 7.03 -2.41 18.38
N SER A 27 5.86 -2.89 18.83
CA SER A 27 4.63 -2.85 18.04
C SER A 27 4.11 -1.43 17.80
N GLU A 28 4.44 -0.46 18.64
CA GLU A 28 3.93 0.90 18.52
C GLU A 28 4.35 1.56 17.19
N ASP A 29 5.57 1.31 16.75
CA ASP A 29 6.10 1.82 15.48
C ASP A 29 5.51 1.07 14.27
N TRP A 30 5.33 -0.25 14.39
CA TRP A 30 4.66 -1.07 13.37
C TRP A 30 3.18 -0.73 13.23
N VAL A 31 2.51 -0.39 14.33
CA VAL A 31 1.11 0.07 14.32
C VAL A 31 0.99 1.43 13.64
N LYS A 32 1.91 2.36 13.90
CA LYS A 32 1.95 3.67 13.20
C LYS A 32 2.21 3.51 11.71
N ALA A 33 3.19 2.68 11.33
CA ALA A 33 3.49 2.37 9.93
C ALA A 33 2.31 1.66 9.24
N GLY A 34 1.72 0.66 9.91
CA GLY A 34 0.57 -0.10 9.42
C GLY A 34 -0.69 0.76 9.25
N ALA A 35 -0.93 1.69 10.17
CA ALA A 35 -2.00 2.68 10.07
C ALA A 35 -1.80 3.61 8.86
N GLY A 36 -0.57 4.08 8.63
CA GLY A 36 -0.23 4.89 7.45
C GLY A 36 -0.49 4.17 6.13
N VAL A 37 -0.11 2.90 6.02
CA VAL A 37 -0.35 2.07 4.83
C VAL A 37 -1.84 1.85 4.61
N LEU A 38 -2.63 1.58 5.66
CA LEU A 38 -4.08 1.40 5.55
C LEU A 38 -4.78 2.66 5.06
N VAL A 39 -4.47 3.82 5.64
CA VAL A 39 -5.04 5.10 5.20
C VAL A 39 -4.63 5.42 3.76
N GLY A 40 -3.35 5.24 3.42
CA GLY A 40 -2.85 5.42 2.05
C GLY A 40 -3.53 4.49 1.05
N GLY A 41 -3.74 3.23 1.42
CA GLY A 41 -4.44 2.22 0.62
C GLY A 41 -5.90 2.57 0.36
N LEU A 42 -6.63 3.06 1.38
CA LEU A 42 -8.02 3.50 1.22
C LEU A 42 -8.13 4.71 0.29
N VAL A 43 -7.23 5.69 0.42
CA VAL A 43 -7.19 6.86 -0.46
C VAL A 43 -6.90 6.44 -1.89
N ALA A 44 -5.84 5.66 -2.13
CA ALA A 44 -5.49 5.16 -3.46
C ALA A 44 -6.62 4.35 -4.10
N PHE A 45 -7.28 3.47 -3.32
CA PHE A 45 -8.41 2.68 -3.77
C PHE A 45 -9.60 3.56 -4.19
N SER A 46 -9.94 4.58 -3.40
CA SER A 46 -11.05 5.50 -3.71
C SER A 46 -10.81 6.26 -5.01
N VAL A 47 -9.59 6.76 -5.24
CA VAL A 47 -9.18 7.45 -6.46
C VAL A 47 -9.25 6.50 -7.66
N PHE A 48 -8.71 5.28 -7.51
CA PHE A 48 -8.76 4.26 -8.55
C PHE A 48 -10.20 3.87 -8.93
N ARG A 49 -11.08 3.73 -7.93
CA ARG A 49 -12.50 3.43 -8.11
C ARG A 49 -13.21 4.50 -8.93
N ILE A 50 -12.94 5.78 -8.65
CA ILE A 50 -13.51 6.93 -9.37
C ILE A 50 -12.99 6.97 -10.81
N LEU A 51 -11.68 6.81 -11.00
CA LEU A 51 -11.05 6.87 -12.32
C LEU A 51 -11.43 5.69 -13.22
N SER A 52 -11.56 4.47 -12.66
CA SER A 52 -11.95 3.28 -13.42
C SER A 52 -13.44 3.22 -13.78
N GLY A 53 -14.31 3.99 -13.10
CA GLY A 53 -15.75 3.98 -13.30
C GLY A 53 -16.25 4.76 -14.53
N LYS A 54 -15.40 5.58 -15.16
CA LYS A 54 -15.76 6.38 -16.34
C LYS A 54 -15.79 5.48 -17.60
N LYS A 55 -16.90 4.78 -17.82
CA LYS A 55 -17.20 4.18 -19.14
C LYS A 55 -17.28 5.30 -20.17
N ASN A 56 -16.56 5.18 -21.28
CA ASN A 56 -16.57 6.18 -22.35
C ASN A 56 -17.94 6.20 -23.02
N LYS A 57 -18.82 7.13 -22.62
CA LYS A 57 -20.14 7.35 -23.25
C LYS A 57 -20.04 7.55 -24.77
N LYS A 58 -18.91 8.07 -25.25
CA LYS A 58 -18.61 8.20 -26.68
C LYS A 58 -18.48 6.83 -27.37
N THR A 59 -17.77 5.88 -26.78
CA THR A 59 -17.62 4.51 -27.31
C THR A 59 -18.97 3.80 -27.33
N GLU A 60 -19.79 3.96 -26.30
CA GLU A 60 -21.13 3.39 -26.24
C GLU A 60 -22.06 3.95 -27.32
N ASN A 61 -22.00 5.25 -27.58
CA ASN A 61 -22.77 5.87 -28.66
C ASN A 61 -22.31 5.41 -30.05
N VAL A 62 -21.00 5.22 -30.26
CA VAL A 62 -20.45 4.75 -31.53
C VAL A 62 -20.86 3.29 -31.79
N LEU A 63 -20.81 2.42 -30.78
CA LEU A 63 -21.29 1.04 -30.88
C LEU A 63 -22.77 0.98 -31.27
N LYS A 64 -23.63 1.80 -30.64
CA LYS A 64 -25.06 1.90 -30.98
C LYS A 64 -25.34 2.38 -32.41
N VAL A 65 -24.51 3.27 -32.95
CA VAL A 65 -24.65 3.75 -34.33
C VAL A 65 -24.21 2.67 -35.32
N LEU A 66 -23.09 1.99 -35.07
CA LEU A 66 -22.62 0.88 -35.92
C LEU A 66 -23.61 -0.30 -35.93
N GLU A 67 -24.23 -0.60 -34.79
CA GLU A 67 -25.26 -1.63 -34.67
C GLU A 67 -26.50 -1.27 -35.51
N ARG A 68 -26.93 0.00 -35.43
CA ARG A 68 -28.08 0.50 -36.19
C ARG A 68 -27.86 0.51 -37.71
N GLU A 69 -26.61 0.65 -38.15
CA GLU A 69 -26.22 0.61 -39.56
C GLU A 69 -25.80 -0.79 -40.05
N GLY A 70 -25.87 -1.81 -39.19
CA GLY A 70 -25.50 -3.19 -39.55
C GLY A 70 -24.00 -3.39 -39.84
N LEU A 71 -23.16 -2.45 -39.38
CA LEU A 71 -21.71 -2.43 -39.55
C LEU A 71 -20.98 -2.98 -38.31
N LEU A 72 -21.72 -3.36 -37.27
CA LEU A 72 -21.17 -3.92 -36.05
C LEU A 72 -20.94 -5.43 -36.22
N ASP A 73 -19.66 -5.82 -36.28
CA ASP A 73 -19.21 -7.21 -36.26
C ASP A 73 -18.55 -7.51 -34.91
N ASP A 74 -18.58 -8.78 -34.47
CA ASP A 74 -18.07 -9.24 -33.17
C ASP A 74 -16.57 -8.92 -33.00
N GLU A 75 -15.81 -8.90 -34.10
CA GLU A 75 -14.41 -8.52 -34.12
C GLU A 75 -14.22 -7.00 -33.92
N LEU A 76 -15.07 -6.18 -34.55
CA LEU A 76 -15.07 -4.72 -34.45
C LEU A 76 -15.51 -4.26 -33.06
N GLU A 77 -16.56 -4.88 -32.51
CA GLU A 77 -17.00 -4.63 -31.13
C GLU A 77 -15.85 -4.91 -30.15
N LYS A 78 -15.17 -6.05 -30.28
CA LYS A 78 -14.01 -6.37 -29.43
C LYS A 78 -12.91 -5.33 -29.55
N LYS A 79 -12.55 -4.87 -30.77
CA LYS A 79 -11.47 -3.86 -30.95
C LYS A 79 -11.85 -2.49 -30.41
N LEU A 80 -13.09 -2.05 -30.58
CA LEU A 80 -13.58 -0.75 -30.11
C LEU A 80 -13.81 -0.72 -28.59
N THR A 81 -14.11 -1.87 -28.00
CA THR A 81 -14.34 -2.03 -26.56
C THR A 81 -13.06 -2.46 -25.83
N GLN A 82 -12.00 -2.83 -26.55
CA GLN A 82 -10.72 -3.20 -25.98
C GLN A 82 -10.15 -2.03 -25.18
N LYS A 83 -10.07 -2.23 -23.86
CA LYS A 83 -9.58 -1.24 -22.92
C LYS A 83 -8.11 -0.95 -23.23
N GLN A 84 -7.81 0.20 -23.84
CA GLN A 84 -6.43 0.66 -24.07
C GLN A 84 -5.76 0.90 -22.70
N SER A 85 -5.11 -0.14 -22.17
CA SER A 85 -4.76 -0.27 -20.75
C SER A 85 -3.47 0.45 -20.33
N SER A 86 -2.90 1.33 -21.16
CA SER A 86 -1.49 1.73 -21.05
C SER A 86 -1.24 3.24 -20.80
N GLY A 87 -2.27 4.06 -20.59
CA GLY A 87 -2.10 5.52 -20.64
C GLY A 87 -1.43 6.16 -19.42
N PHE A 88 -2.08 6.10 -18.26
CA PHE A 88 -1.79 7.02 -17.16
C PHE A 88 -0.91 6.43 -16.06
N ILE A 89 -1.24 5.24 -15.57
CA ILE A 89 -0.49 4.59 -14.47
C ILE A 89 0.93 4.21 -14.93
N SER A 90 1.10 3.72 -16.16
CA SER A 90 2.42 3.40 -16.71
C SER A 90 3.32 4.63 -16.83
N ARG A 91 2.77 5.78 -17.27
CA ARG A 91 3.50 7.04 -17.37
C ARG A 91 3.80 7.65 -16.01
N MET A 92 2.84 7.61 -15.10
CA MET A 92 3.03 8.09 -13.73
C MET A 92 3.99 7.22 -12.95
N GLY A 93 3.92 5.90 -13.10
CA GLY A 93 4.84 4.94 -12.50
C GLY A 93 6.27 5.17 -12.98
N ALA A 94 6.49 5.36 -14.29
CA ALA A 94 7.81 5.65 -14.82
C ALA A 94 8.44 6.93 -14.26
N LEU A 95 7.62 7.96 -13.96
CA LEU A 95 8.09 9.23 -13.41
C LEU A 95 8.23 9.21 -11.87
N LEU A 96 7.28 8.59 -11.17
CA LEU A 96 7.24 8.61 -9.70
C LEU A 96 8.13 7.54 -9.08
N LEU A 97 8.34 6.39 -9.73
CA LEU A 97 9.12 5.30 -9.17
C LEU A 97 10.57 5.71 -8.86
N PRO A 98 11.31 6.39 -9.76
CA PRO A 98 12.66 6.85 -9.45
C PRO A 98 12.70 7.90 -8.35
N VAL A 99 11.74 8.84 -8.33
CA VAL A 99 11.63 9.88 -7.31
C VAL A 99 11.38 9.26 -5.93
N LEU A 100 10.48 8.29 -5.85
CA LEU A 100 10.15 7.58 -4.62
C LEU A 100 11.34 6.76 -4.12
N ILE A 101 12.06 6.06 -5.00
CA ILE A 101 13.27 5.31 -4.65
C ILE A 101 14.34 6.26 -4.10
N ASN A 102 14.55 7.41 -4.76
CA ASN A 102 15.56 8.37 -4.32
C ASN A 102 15.21 9.00 -2.97
N TYR A 103 13.94 9.39 -2.79
CA TYR A 103 13.44 9.92 -1.52
C TYR A 103 13.54 8.89 -0.39
N GLY A 104 13.14 7.64 -0.65
CA GLY A 104 13.27 6.55 0.31
C GLY A 104 14.73 6.29 0.71
N LYS A 105 15.66 6.38 -0.25
CA LYS A 105 17.10 6.26 0.03
C LYS A 105 17.62 7.41 0.92
N GLN A 106 17.22 8.66 0.66
CA GLN A 106 17.61 9.80 1.50
C GLN A 106 17.05 9.67 2.91
N GLN A 107 15.76 9.35 3.06
CA GLN A 107 15.13 9.18 4.38
C GLN A 107 15.72 8.00 5.17
N PHE A 108 16.19 6.95 4.47
CA PHE A 108 16.89 5.83 5.10
C PHE A 108 18.28 6.23 5.60
N LEU A 109 19.04 6.96 4.77
CA LEU A 109 20.36 7.49 5.15
C LEU A 109 20.26 8.48 6.31
N ASP A 110 19.28 9.39 6.30
CA ASP A 110 19.06 10.36 7.37
C ASP A 110 18.67 9.67 8.69
N GLN A 111 17.90 8.58 8.64
CA GLN A 111 17.58 7.80 9.83
C GLN A 111 18.80 7.06 10.39
N MET A 112 19.68 6.53 9.52
CA MET A 112 20.93 5.92 9.98
C MET A 112 21.87 6.95 10.60
N ALA A 113 22.06 8.10 9.95
CA ALA A 113 22.88 9.19 10.46
C ALA A 113 22.31 9.77 11.77
N LYS A 114 20.99 9.86 11.91
CA LYS A 114 20.35 10.32 13.14
C LYS A 114 20.52 9.32 14.29
N LYS A 115 20.46 8.01 13.98
CA LYS A 115 20.68 6.94 14.96
C LYS A 115 22.13 6.88 15.44
N GLU A 116 23.09 7.10 14.54
CA GLU A 116 24.53 7.18 14.85
C GLU A 116 24.87 8.38 15.74
N ASN A 117 24.31 9.56 15.45
CA ASN A 117 24.52 10.74 16.30
C ASN A 117 23.85 10.61 17.67
N SER A 118 22.69 9.94 17.77
CA SER A 118 22.03 9.72 19.07
C SER A 118 22.75 8.73 19.99
N GLU A 119 23.61 7.86 19.47
CA GLU A 119 24.45 6.94 20.26
C GLU A 119 25.76 7.59 20.74
N THR A 120 26.10 8.80 20.27
CA THR A 120 27.36 9.49 20.63
C THR A 120 27.15 10.59 21.68
N ASP A 121 25.91 10.95 21.98
CA ASP A 121 25.52 11.98 22.97
C ASP A 121 25.00 11.41 24.31
N GLU A 122 25.05 10.08 24.52
CA GLU A 122 24.87 9.41 25.84
C GLU A 122 26.22 8.94 26.41
#